data_AF-A0A8T7BRE8-F1
#
_entry.id   AF-A0A8T7BRE8-F1
#
_cell.length_a   1.000
_cell.length_b   1.000
_cell.length_c   1.000
_cell.angle_alpha   90.00
_cell.angle_beta   90.00
_cell.angle_gamma   90.00
#
_symmetry.space_group_name_H-M   'P 1'
#
loop_
_entity.id
_entity.type
_entity.pdbx_description
1 polymer ?
#
loop_
_entity_poly.entity_id
_entity_poly.type
_entity_poly.pdbx_seq_one_letter_code
_entity_poly.pdbx_strand_id
1 'polypeptide(L)'
;MNLSNSYFAIPNPLLLFDRWLNAYSHQRFVVLNEKNIEVNWTKRAEDALNVRQEPLTIEMQLYFSCVVKKRVIFHDHANFECAVAVTDKLHLCYRALQSAACDPETFARDYPQQCLLESKAARNMQPSKLNIDFSNGQWQGEIGFTKTRADNYPYLKAE
;
A
#
# COMPACT_ATOMS: atom_id res chain seq x y z
N MET A 1 11.22 27.49 -19.19
CA MET A 1 11.02 26.04 -19.05
C MET A 1 11.13 25.70 -17.57
N ASN A 2 10.04 25.26 -16.95
CA ASN A 2 9.92 25.08 -15.50
C ASN A 2 10.26 23.63 -15.14
N LEU A 3 11.45 23.41 -14.55
CA LEU A 3 12.01 22.09 -14.21
C LEU A 3 11.44 21.51 -12.91
N SER A 4 10.52 22.20 -12.25
CA SER A 4 9.98 21.80 -10.94
C SER A 4 9.01 20.60 -11.00
N ASN A 5 8.55 20.20 -12.19
CA ASN A 5 7.55 19.13 -12.38
C ASN A 5 8.05 17.95 -13.24
N SER A 6 9.34 17.86 -13.53
CA SER A 6 9.89 16.73 -14.32
C SER A 6 10.15 15.48 -13.47
N TYR A 7 10.00 14.30 -14.08
CA TYR A 7 10.31 12.97 -13.53
C TYR A 7 11.74 12.83 -12.95
N PHE A 8 12.66 13.71 -13.36
CA PHE A 8 14.04 13.82 -12.87
C PHE A 8 14.21 14.91 -11.80
N ALA A 9 13.13 15.38 -11.15
CA ALA A 9 13.24 16.32 -10.05
C ALA A 9 14.14 15.71 -8.97
N ILE A 10 15.26 16.38 -8.70
CA ILE A 10 16.14 16.06 -7.57
C ILE A 10 15.24 16.10 -6.32
N PRO A 11 15.16 15.02 -5.53
CA PRO A 11 14.32 15.02 -4.34
C PRO A 11 14.77 16.19 -3.48
N ASN A 12 13.82 17.08 -3.16
CA ASN A 12 14.05 18.24 -2.32
C ASN A 12 14.90 17.81 -1.12
N PRO A 13 16.04 18.46 -0.83
CA PRO A 13 16.94 18.05 0.26
C PRO A 13 16.21 17.91 1.60
N LEU A 14 15.15 18.70 1.81
CA LEU A 14 14.30 18.59 3.00
C LEU A 14 13.61 17.22 3.13
N LEU A 15 13.29 16.52 2.03
CA LEU A 15 12.73 15.17 2.06
C LEU A 15 13.75 14.12 2.54
N LEU A 16 15.04 14.34 2.23
CA LEU A 16 16.11 13.47 2.73
C LEU A 16 16.31 13.65 4.23
N PHE A 17 16.25 14.90 4.71
CA PHE A 17 16.27 15.20 6.14
C PHE A 17 15.02 14.66 6.85
N ASP A 18 13.82 14.78 6.25
CA ASP A 18 12.59 14.23 6.82
C ASP A 18 12.66 12.70 6.94
N ARG A 19 13.16 11.98 5.93
CA ARG A 19 13.36 10.52 6.01
C ARG A 19 14.39 10.10 7.06
N TRP A 20 15.40 10.92 7.29
CA TRP A 20 16.41 10.65 8.31
C TRP A 20 15.86 10.89 9.72
N LEU A 21 15.09 11.97 9.91
CA LEU A 21 14.45 12.31 11.19
C LEU A 21 13.26 11.38 11.51
N ASN A 22 12.56 10.90 10.49
CA ASN A 22 11.36 10.06 10.60
C ASN A 22 11.60 8.68 9.98
N ALA A 23 12.64 8.00 10.46
CA ALA A 23 12.92 6.64 10.04
C ALA A 23 11.77 5.68 10.44
N TYR A 24 11.57 4.64 9.62
CA TYR A 24 10.70 3.52 9.96
C TYR A 24 11.31 2.73 11.12
N SER A 25 10.96 3.10 12.35
CA SER A 25 11.52 2.53 13.57
C SER A 25 10.78 1.30 14.09
N HIS A 26 9.57 1.05 13.59
CA HIS A 26 8.75 -0.08 13.99
C HIS A 26 8.51 -1.04 12.82
N GLN A 27 8.52 -2.33 13.12
CA GLN A 27 8.33 -3.40 12.14
C GLN A 27 7.57 -4.59 12.75
N ARG A 28 6.67 -5.16 11.96
CA ARG A 28 5.99 -6.44 12.23
C ARG A 28 5.84 -7.26 10.94
N PHE A 29 5.84 -8.58 11.10
CA PHE A 29 5.49 -9.50 10.03
C PHE A 29 4.12 -10.10 10.35
N VAL A 30 3.23 -10.11 9.36
CA VAL A 30 1.90 -10.71 9.48
C VAL A 30 1.65 -11.66 8.32
N VAL A 31 0.87 -12.70 8.57
CA VAL A 31 0.43 -13.62 7.52
C VAL A 31 -0.91 -13.12 6.98
N LEU A 32 -0.94 -12.81 5.68
CA LEU A 32 -2.15 -12.45 4.94
C LEU A 32 -2.23 -13.33 3.70
N ASN A 33 -3.38 -13.96 3.41
CA ASN A 33 -3.53 -14.92 2.31
C ASN A 33 -2.34 -15.90 2.18
N GLU A 34 -1.93 -16.50 3.30
CA GLU A 34 -0.84 -17.49 3.36
C GLU A 34 0.57 -16.94 3.03
N LYS A 35 0.77 -15.63 2.91
CA LYS A 35 2.11 -15.03 2.72
C LYS A 35 2.45 -14.01 3.80
N ASN A 36 3.75 -13.91 4.09
CA ASN A 36 4.29 -12.92 5.00
C ASN A 36 4.29 -11.53 4.36
N ILE A 37 3.73 -10.57 5.07
CA ILE A 37 3.80 -9.15 4.76
C ILE A 37 4.64 -8.45 5.82
N GLU A 38 5.65 -7.70 5.39
CA GLU A 38 6.43 -6.82 6.24
C GLU A 38 5.70 -5.48 6.39
N VAL A 39 5.25 -5.14 7.59
CA VAL A 39 4.60 -3.88 7.90
C VAL A 39 5.56 -3.03 8.70
N ASN A 40 5.91 -1.85 8.19
CA ASN A 40 6.79 -0.89 8.84
C ASN A 40 6.06 0.43 9.06
N TRP A 41 6.36 1.09 10.17
CA TRP A 41 5.85 2.43 10.41
C TRP A 41 6.83 3.30 11.20
N THR A 42 6.66 4.60 11.04
CA THR A 42 7.48 5.61 11.72
C THR A 42 7.05 5.78 13.17
N LYS A 43 7.91 6.41 13.98
CA LYS A 43 7.56 6.76 15.36
C LYS A 43 6.34 7.69 15.45
N ARG A 44 6.22 8.65 14.53
CA ARG A 44 5.06 9.56 14.48
C ARG A 44 3.76 8.84 14.16
N ALA A 45 3.81 7.80 13.32
CA ALA A 45 2.67 6.90 13.12
C ALA A 45 2.33 6.10 14.38
N GLU A 46 3.33 5.59 15.11
CA GLU A 46 3.12 4.90 16.39
C GLU A 46 2.43 5.82 17.41
N ASP A 47 2.92 7.05 17.58
CA ASP A 47 2.32 8.03 18.48
C ASP A 47 0.86 8.33 18.08
N ALA A 48 0.59 8.46 16.77
CA ALA A 48 -0.75 8.67 16.25
C ALA A 48 -1.67 7.45 16.42
N LEU A 49 -1.15 6.22 16.39
CA LEU A 49 -1.92 5.00 16.68
C LEU A 49 -2.30 4.91 18.17
N ASN A 50 -1.37 5.27 19.06
CA ASN A 50 -1.54 5.12 20.51
C ASN A 50 -2.62 6.03 21.10
N VAL A 51 -2.88 7.18 20.48
CA VAL A 51 -3.97 8.08 20.90
C VAL A 51 -5.36 7.63 20.41
N ARG A 52 -5.44 6.64 19.52
CA ARG A 52 -6.72 6.19 18.95
C ARG A 52 -7.47 5.31 19.93
N GLN A 53 -8.79 5.52 19.98
CA GLN A 53 -9.69 4.65 20.73
C GLN A 53 -9.92 3.34 19.97
N GLU A 54 -10.14 3.43 18.67
CA GLU A 54 -10.40 2.29 17.79
C GLU A 54 -9.22 1.95 16.88
N PRO A 55 -9.05 0.66 16.48
CA PRO A 55 -8.01 0.25 15.56
C PRO A 55 -8.13 0.97 14.22
N LEU A 56 -7.00 1.31 13.62
CA LEU A 56 -6.93 1.79 12.24
C LEU A 56 -6.89 0.59 11.29
N THR A 57 -7.82 0.52 10.34
CA THR A 57 -7.79 -0.53 9.31
C THR A 57 -7.15 0.01 8.04
N ILE A 58 -6.05 -0.60 7.61
CA ILE A 58 -5.37 -0.27 6.35
C ILE A 58 -5.77 -1.25 5.27
N GLU A 59 -6.26 -0.72 4.16
CA GLU A 59 -6.57 -1.49 2.95
C GLU A 59 -5.50 -1.25 1.89
N MET A 60 -4.73 -2.29 1.58
CA MET A 60 -3.88 -2.32 0.41
C MET A 60 -4.70 -2.71 -0.81
N GLN A 61 -4.67 -1.89 -1.86
CA GLN A 61 -5.36 -2.20 -3.11
C GLN A 61 -4.39 -2.32 -4.28
N LEU A 62 -4.56 -3.38 -5.05
CA LEU A 62 -4.18 -3.40 -6.46
C LEU A 62 -5.43 -3.16 -7.30
N TYR A 63 -5.45 -2.03 -7.98
CA TYR A 63 -6.57 -1.61 -8.79
C TYR A 63 -6.24 -1.81 -10.27
N PHE A 64 -6.93 -2.76 -10.89
CA PHE A 64 -6.83 -3.13 -12.30
C PHE A 64 -7.80 -2.28 -13.12
N SER A 65 -7.27 -1.21 -13.69
CA SER A 65 -7.95 -0.39 -14.71
C SER A 65 -7.26 -0.60 -16.07
N CYS A 66 -7.27 0.42 -16.95
CA CYS A 66 -6.40 0.45 -18.13
C CYS A 66 -4.91 0.25 -17.77
N VAL A 67 -4.53 0.66 -16.55
CA VAL A 67 -3.23 0.42 -15.94
C VAL A 67 -3.41 -0.10 -14.51
N VAL A 68 -2.41 -0.81 -14.00
CA VAL A 68 -2.40 -1.26 -12.60
C VAL A 68 -1.99 -0.10 -11.71
N LYS A 69 -2.85 0.25 -10.74
CA LYS A 69 -2.57 1.27 -9.73
C LYS A 69 -2.46 0.64 -8.35
N LYS A 70 -1.44 1.05 -7.62
CA LYS A 70 -1.20 0.73 -6.21
C LYS A 70 -1.87 1.77 -5.33
N ARG A 71 -2.59 1.37 -4.30
CA ARG A 71 -3.20 2.29 -3.34
C ARG A 71 -3.10 1.75 -1.92
N VAL A 72 -3.05 2.68 -0.98
CA VAL A 72 -3.26 2.41 0.44
C VAL A 72 -4.38 3.32 0.90
N ILE A 73 -5.42 2.73 1.49
CA ILE A 73 -6.56 3.46 2.02
C ILE A 73 -6.60 3.22 3.52
N PHE A 74 -6.87 4.28 4.27
CA PHE A 74 -6.93 4.28 5.72
C PHE A 74 -8.39 4.43 6.14
N HIS A 75 -8.88 3.49 6.93
CA HIS A 75 -10.26 3.45 7.39
C HIS A 75 -10.30 3.55 8.90
N ASP A 76 -10.96 4.59 9.41
CA ASP A 76 -11.16 4.73 10.85
C ASP A 76 -12.15 3.70 11.41
N HIS A 77 -13.16 3.34 10.61
CA HIS A 77 -14.24 2.43 10.99
C HIS A 77 -14.52 1.46 9.83
N ALA A 78 -13.68 0.43 9.68
CA ALA A 78 -13.93 -0.64 8.72
C ALA A 78 -13.67 -2.01 9.35
N ASN A 79 -14.69 -2.86 9.25
CA ASN A 79 -14.60 -4.27 9.59
C ASN A 79 -14.63 -5.08 8.31
N PHE A 80 -13.44 -5.34 7.74
CA PHE A 80 -13.32 -6.22 6.59
C PHE A 80 -13.08 -7.66 7.05
N GLU A 81 -13.72 -8.63 6.40
CA GLU A 81 -13.48 -10.06 6.68
C GLU A 81 -12.02 -10.48 6.43
N CYS A 82 -11.34 -9.80 5.50
CA CYS A 82 -9.92 -10.00 5.19
C CYS A 82 -8.96 -9.33 6.19
N ALA A 83 -9.46 -8.58 7.18
CA ALA A 83 -8.62 -7.83 8.09
C ALA A 83 -7.86 -8.77 9.05
N VAL A 84 -6.54 -8.66 9.07
CA VAL A 84 -5.67 -9.32 10.03
C VAL A 84 -5.06 -8.27 10.97
N ALA A 85 -4.95 -8.60 12.25
CA ALA A 85 -4.32 -7.72 13.22
C ALA A 85 -2.80 -7.67 13.01
N VAL A 86 -2.25 -6.46 12.86
CA VAL A 86 -0.81 -6.17 12.93
C VAL A 86 -0.42 -5.86 14.37
N THR A 87 -1.24 -5.05 15.02
CA THR A 87 -1.25 -4.78 16.47
C THR A 87 -2.71 -4.63 16.93
N ASP A 88 -2.94 -4.46 18.22
CA ASP A 88 -4.28 -4.17 18.77
C ASP A 88 -4.89 -2.85 18.27
N LYS A 89 -4.07 -1.98 17.65
CA LYS A 89 -4.48 -0.67 17.13
C LYS A 89 -4.35 -0.55 15.62
N LEU A 90 -3.90 -1.60 14.95
CA LEU A 90 -3.60 -1.56 13.52
C LEU A 90 -3.99 -2.88 12.86
N HIS A 91 -4.93 -2.80 11.93
CA HIS A 91 -5.36 -3.93 11.11
C HIS A 91 -4.94 -3.73 9.65
N LEU A 92 -4.80 -4.84 8.93
CA LEU A 92 -4.40 -4.87 7.54
C LEU A 92 -5.33 -5.76 6.72
N CYS A 93 -5.80 -5.28 5.58
CA CYS A 93 -6.44 -6.09 4.56
C CYS A 93 -5.81 -5.80 3.18
N TYR A 94 -5.89 -6.80 2.30
CA TYR A 94 -5.57 -6.66 0.88
C TYR A 94 -6.79 -6.97 0.01
N ARG A 95 -7.04 -6.13 -1.00
CA ARG A 95 -8.08 -6.34 -2.01
C ARG A 95 -7.54 -6.06 -3.42
N ALA A 96 -7.77 -7.00 -4.32
CA ALA A 96 -7.55 -6.82 -5.75
C ALA A 96 -8.87 -6.37 -6.37
N LEU A 97 -8.90 -5.19 -6.99
CA LEU A 97 -10.12 -4.58 -7.51
C LEU A 97 -10.01 -4.35 -9.01
N GLN A 98 -11.08 -4.58 -9.74
CA GLN A 98 -11.17 -4.26 -11.16
C GLN A 98 -12.17 -3.12 -11.38
N SER A 99 -11.82 -2.22 -12.28
CA SER A 99 -12.73 -1.18 -12.75
C SER A 99 -13.78 -1.74 -13.71
N ALA A 100 -15.04 -1.29 -13.58
CA ALA A 100 -16.08 -1.62 -14.55
C ALA A 100 -15.84 -0.97 -15.93
N ALA A 101 -15.09 0.13 -16.00
CA ALA A 101 -14.82 0.86 -17.22
C ALA A 101 -13.36 1.35 -17.30
N CYS A 102 -12.81 1.36 -18.50
CA CYS A 102 -11.48 1.91 -18.79
C CYS A 102 -11.64 3.31 -19.37
N ASP A 103 -11.91 4.29 -18.49
CA ASP A 103 -11.87 5.72 -18.81
C ASP A 103 -10.84 6.43 -17.91
N PRO A 104 -9.72 6.94 -18.45
CA PRO A 104 -8.69 7.63 -17.68
C PRO A 104 -9.18 8.87 -16.92
N GLU A 105 -10.13 9.63 -17.47
CA GLU A 105 -10.61 10.87 -16.84
C GLU A 105 -11.50 10.57 -15.64
N THR A 106 -12.48 9.68 -15.80
CA THR A 106 -13.32 9.22 -14.68
C THR A 106 -12.50 8.44 -13.65
N PHE A 107 -11.48 7.70 -14.08
CA PHE A 107 -10.56 7.00 -13.17
C PHE A 107 -9.76 7.96 -12.28
N ALA A 108 -9.32 9.10 -12.81
CA ALA A 108 -8.56 10.09 -12.04
C ALA A 108 -9.42 10.77 -10.96
N ARG A 109 -10.73 10.95 -11.23
CA ARG A 109 -11.66 11.62 -10.31
C ARG A 109 -12.28 10.67 -9.29
N ASP A 110 -12.91 9.60 -9.76
CA ASP A 110 -13.99 8.96 -8.99
C ASP A 110 -13.74 7.48 -8.65
N TYR A 111 -12.67 6.86 -9.19
CA TYR A 111 -12.38 5.43 -9.02
C TYR A 111 -13.64 4.55 -9.18
N PRO A 112 -14.21 4.49 -10.40
CA PRO A 112 -15.56 4.00 -10.67
C PRO A 112 -15.80 2.58 -10.18
N GLN A 113 -17.08 2.20 -10.12
CA GLN A 113 -17.58 0.96 -9.52
C GLN A 113 -16.62 -0.23 -9.67
N GLN A 114 -16.36 -0.85 -8.53
CA GLN A 114 -15.23 -1.73 -8.31
C GLN A 114 -15.74 -3.15 -8.12
N CYS A 115 -15.22 -4.10 -8.90
CA CYS A 115 -15.46 -5.52 -8.70
C CYS A 115 -14.28 -6.14 -7.95
N LEU A 116 -14.54 -6.96 -6.93
CA LEU A 116 -13.50 -7.69 -6.23
C LEU A 116 -13.02 -8.87 -7.09
N LEU A 117 -11.71 -8.97 -7.29
CA LEU A 117 -11.09 -10.11 -7.95
C LEU A 117 -10.73 -11.18 -6.92
N GLU A 118 -11.52 -12.25 -6.87
CA GLU A 118 -11.40 -13.31 -5.86
C GLU A 118 -10.51 -14.50 -6.28
N SER A 119 -10.05 -14.50 -7.53
CA SER A 119 -9.22 -15.57 -8.07
C SER A 119 -7.95 -15.78 -7.23
N LYS A 120 -7.47 -17.03 -7.16
CA LYS A 120 -6.21 -17.35 -6.45
C LYS A 120 -5.04 -16.52 -6.98
N ALA A 121 -5.01 -16.26 -8.30
CA ALA A 121 -4.00 -15.41 -8.92
C ALA A 121 -4.05 -13.97 -8.39
N ALA A 122 -5.24 -13.36 -8.31
CA ALA A 122 -5.42 -12.01 -7.80
C ALA A 122 -5.03 -11.88 -6.31
N ARG A 123 -5.40 -12.87 -5.48
CA ARG A 123 -4.94 -12.97 -4.09
C ARG A 123 -3.42 -13.12 -3.97
N ASN A 124 -2.81 -13.87 -4.88
CA ASN A 124 -1.36 -14.05 -4.92
C ASN A 124 -0.57 -12.81 -5.35
N MET A 125 -1.22 -11.83 -6.00
CA MET A 125 -0.59 -10.56 -6.38
C MET A 125 -0.48 -9.56 -5.22
N GLN A 126 -0.77 -9.98 -3.98
CA GLN A 126 -0.64 -9.08 -2.84
C GLN A 126 0.80 -8.54 -2.66
N PRO A 127 0.96 -7.28 -2.22
CA PRO A 127 2.26 -6.72 -1.87
C PRO A 127 2.94 -7.49 -0.75
N SER A 128 4.28 -7.49 -0.72
CA SER A 128 5.05 -8.13 0.36
C SER A 128 5.47 -7.16 1.46
N LYS A 129 5.31 -5.85 1.23
CA LYS A 129 5.71 -4.80 2.16
C LYS A 129 4.70 -3.67 2.19
N LEU A 130 4.44 -3.14 3.37
CA LEU A 130 3.66 -1.94 3.62
C LEU A 130 4.47 -1.00 4.52
N ASN A 131 4.65 0.23 4.07
CA ASN A 131 5.25 1.31 4.85
C ASN A 131 4.17 2.32 5.21
N ILE A 132 4.09 2.73 6.46
CA ILE A 132 3.04 3.61 6.99
C ILE A 132 3.67 4.80 7.69
N ASP A 133 3.07 5.96 7.49
CA ASP A 133 3.51 7.19 8.11
C ASP A 133 2.33 8.08 8.49
N PHE A 134 2.56 9.01 9.42
CA PHE A 134 1.58 10.01 9.81
C PHE A 134 2.23 11.40 9.85
N SER A 135 1.89 12.26 8.89
CA SER A 135 2.46 13.61 8.81
C SER A 135 1.40 14.62 8.42
N ASN A 136 1.50 15.85 8.93
CA ASN A 136 0.55 16.93 8.65
C ASN A 136 -0.91 16.53 8.92
N GLY A 137 -1.13 15.73 9.98
CA GLY A 137 -2.46 15.25 10.36
C GLY A 137 -3.05 14.18 9.42
N GLN A 138 -2.24 13.63 8.51
CA GLN A 138 -2.70 12.67 7.51
C GLN A 138 -1.88 11.39 7.51
N TRP A 139 -2.58 10.27 7.36
CA TRP A 139 -1.98 8.96 7.12
C TRP A 139 -1.44 8.87 5.70
N GLN A 140 -0.26 8.29 5.56
CA GLN A 140 0.39 8.01 4.30
C GLN A 140 0.85 6.57 4.27
N GLY A 141 0.76 5.94 3.10
CA GLY A 141 1.10 4.54 2.95
C GLY A 141 1.68 4.24 1.58
N GLU A 142 2.69 3.38 1.57
CA GLU A 142 3.31 2.89 0.35
C GLU A 142 3.41 1.36 0.39
N ILE A 143 3.03 0.72 -0.72
CA ILE A 143 3.13 -0.74 -0.88
C ILE A 143 4.30 -1.13 -1.79
N GLY A 144 5.08 -2.10 -1.30
CA GLY A 144 6.27 -2.63 -1.95
C GLY A 144 6.12 -4.10 -2.35
N PHE A 145 6.87 -4.47 -3.39
CA PHE A 145 7.00 -5.85 -3.85
C PHE A 145 8.48 -6.21 -3.79
N THR A 146 8.82 -7.16 -2.93
CA THR A 146 10.13 -7.78 -2.94
C THR A 146 10.12 -8.82 -4.06
N LYS A 147 11.12 -8.79 -4.93
CA LYS A 147 11.33 -9.88 -5.89
C LYS A 147 11.64 -11.14 -5.09
N THR A 148 10.77 -12.13 -5.12
CA THR A 148 11.12 -13.45 -4.62
C THR A 148 12.14 -14.01 -5.63
N ARG A 149 13.19 -14.68 -5.16
CA ARG A 149 14.25 -15.24 -6.02
C ARG A 149 13.70 -16.24 -7.07
N ALA A 150 12.45 -16.70 -6.90
CA ALA A 150 11.70 -17.55 -7.83
C ALA A 150 11.06 -16.79 -9.02
N ASP A 151 11.10 -15.46 -9.03
CA ASP A 151 10.46 -14.61 -10.05
C ASP A 151 11.40 -14.27 -11.22
N ASN A 152 12.55 -14.96 -11.31
CA ASN A 152 13.43 -14.88 -12.47
C ASN A 152 12.79 -15.63 -13.65
N TYR A 153 11.91 -14.92 -14.39
CA TYR A 153 11.51 -15.18 -15.78
C TYR A 153 11.45 -16.66 -16.24
N PRO A 154 10.32 -17.37 -16.07
CA PRO A 154 10.12 -18.66 -16.73
C PRO A 154 9.86 -18.56 -18.25
N TYR A 155 9.67 -17.36 -18.80
CA TYR A 155 9.31 -17.15 -20.22
C TYR A 155 10.49 -16.87 -21.17
N LEU A 156 11.75 -17.08 -20.74
CA LEU A 156 12.94 -16.99 -21.61
C LEU A 156 13.67 -18.33 -21.77
N LYS A 157 12.93 -19.45 -21.68
CA LYS A 157 13.37 -20.74 -22.24
C LYS A 157 12.35 -21.22 -23.26
N ALA A 158 12.31 -20.52 -24.38
CA ALA A 158 11.91 -21.11 -25.64
C ALA A 158 13.15 -21.05 -26.55
N GLU A 159 13.37 -22.16 -27.25
CA GLU A 159 14.50 -22.53 -28.13
C GLU A 159 15.69 -23.21 -27.45
#